data_AF-A0A6I3SLJ8-F1
#
_entry.id   AF-A0A6I3SLJ8-F1
#
_cell.length_a   1.000
_cell.length_b   1.000
_cell.length_c   1.000
_cell.angle_alpha   90.00
_cell.angle_beta   90.00
_cell.angle_gamma   90.00
#
_symmetry.space_group_name_H-M   'P 1'
#
loop_
_entity.id
_entity.type
_entity.pdbx_description
1 polymer ?
#
loop_
_entity_poly.entity_id
_entity_poly.type
_entity_poly.pdbx_seq_one_letter_code
_entity_poly.pdbx_strand_id
1 'polypeptide(L)'
;MSNIQVGLFLKLHLDMINKGMLTALGPRRFTTLVVLASFMNEEGECYPTQAQVAKKLGVLPRTAFDYIHDLLDFRWNGKPIVERQKEYIPGKGIQERSIYRILPLSQVTMFNGSVEPIQAKDSTDCSDEQVSDCPNDQLPDCPNDQLHDCPNDQPYTCSNDQLYTCPNLRCNKKPINKNQLTRTDTGQQAEMTVEKETTEPSGPKDVIESFCHKYRERYNVNYSVNWGRDVPHAKKLLADFTVPQIQTILDTVFERFDTTWKTDKYPRPSLGQLATWLGNKALALPQEEDKRSDPIVKEFGGRDPYQMLQEVANMGRRKAG
;
A
#
# COMPACT_ATOMS: atom_id res chain seq x y z
N MET A 1 -39.13 -18.33 30.48
CA MET A 1 -37.89 -18.93 29.95
C MET A 1 -37.16 -17.83 29.21
N SER A 2 -36.04 -17.38 29.76
CA SER A 2 -35.19 -16.35 29.15
C SER A 2 -34.78 -16.80 27.75
N ASN A 3 -35.12 -15.99 26.76
CA ASN A 3 -34.74 -16.20 25.36
C ASN A 3 -33.22 -16.03 25.30
N ILE A 4 -32.47 -17.14 25.37
CA ILE A 4 -31.02 -17.14 25.22
C ILE A 4 -30.79 -16.58 23.82
N GLN A 5 -30.26 -15.35 23.73
CA GLN A 5 -29.68 -14.89 22.48
C GLN A 5 -28.64 -15.92 22.09
N VAL A 6 -28.93 -16.68 21.03
CA VAL A 6 -27.99 -17.63 20.45
C VAL A 6 -26.85 -16.79 19.88
N GLY A 7 -25.86 -16.51 20.72
CA GLY A 7 -24.66 -15.81 20.31
C GLY A 7 -23.92 -16.67 19.29
N LEU A 8 -23.52 -16.09 18.18
CA LEU A 8 -22.63 -16.77 17.23
C LEU A 8 -21.23 -16.80 17.86
N PHE A 9 -20.65 -17.99 18.03
CA PHE A 9 -19.33 -18.16 18.62
C PHE A 9 -18.40 -18.94 17.70
N LEU A 10 -17.11 -18.62 17.81
CA LEU A 10 -16.03 -19.32 17.15
C LEU A 10 -15.40 -20.29 18.14
N LYS A 11 -15.40 -21.59 17.81
CA LYS A 11 -14.69 -22.63 18.54
C LYS A 11 -13.25 -22.70 18.02
N LEU A 12 -12.30 -22.58 18.94
CA LEU A 12 -10.89 -22.78 18.70
C LEU A 12 -10.46 -24.08 19.39
N HIS A 13 -9.92 -25.04 18.63
CA HIS A 13 -9.43 -26.28 19.22
C HIS A 13 -8.05 -26.08 19.82
N LEU A 14 -7.87 -26.52 21.07
CA LEU A 14 -6.60 -26.36 21.83
C LEU A 14 -5.41 -27.05 21.17
N ASP A 15 -5.67 -28.03 20.30
CA ASP A 15 -4.66 -28.67 19.46
C ASP A 15 -3.87 -27.66 18.62
N MET A 16 -4.48 -26.55 18.19
CA MET A 16 -3.77 -25.48 17.49
C MET A 16 -2.62 -24.91 18.35
N ILE A 17 -2.85 -24.78 19.65
CA ILE A 17 -1.90 -24.22 20.60
C ILE A 17 -0.89 -25.30 21.00
N ASN A 18 -1.40 -26.45 21.46
CA ASN A 18 -0.59 -27.53 22.02
C ASN A 18 0.39 -28.14 21.01
N LYS A 19 0.04 -28.12 19.72
CA LYS A 19 0.87 -28.68 18.64
C LYS A 19 1.68 -27.62 17.89
N GLY A 20 1.74 -26.39 18.40
CA GLY A 20 2.61 -25.31 17.91
C GLY A 20 2.11 -24.61 16.63
N MET A 21 0.90 -24.92 16.16
CA MET A 21 0.32 -24.31 14.96
C MET A 21 0.09 -22.82 15.13
N LEU A 22 -0.43 -22.38 16.28
CA LEU A 22 -0.66 -20.96 16.55
C LEU A 22 0.65 -20.16 16.52
N THR A 23 1.72 -20.74 17.06
CA THR A 23 3.06 -20.13 17.07
C THR A 23 3.60 -19.97 15.66
N ALA A 24 3.47 -20.99 14.81
CA ALA A 24 3.91 -20.92 13.42
C ALA A 24 3.04 -19.98 12.56
N LEU A 25 1.74 -19.95 12.83
CA LEU A 25 0.79 -19.06 12.17
C LEU A 25 1.13 -17.60 12.48
N GLY A 26 1.45 -17.32 13.74
CA GLY A 26 1.76 -15.99 14.24
C GLY A 26 0.52 -15.12 14.41
N PRO A 27 0.64 -14.00 15.15
CA PRO A 27 -0.51 -13.19 15.56
C PRO A 27 -1.26 -12.60 14.36
N ARG A 28 -0.54 -12.08 13.36
CA ARG A 28 -1.14 -11.44 12.18
C ARG A 28 -2.03 -12.38 11.37
N ARG A 29 -1.53 -13.57 11.03
CA ARG A 29 -2.29 -14.55 10.24
C ARG A 29 -3.43 -15.13 11.06
N PHE A 30 -3.22 -15.36 12.37
CA PHE A 30 -4.28 -15.80 13.26
C PHE A 30 -5.42 -14.79 13.36
N THR A 31 -5.12 -13.50 13.58
CA THR A 31 -6.16 -12.46 13.59
C THR A 31 -6.90 -12.38 12.25
N THR A 32 -6.18 -12.52 11.13
CA THR A 32 -6.78 -12.54 9.79
C THR A 32 -7.70 -13.75 9.60
N LEU A 33 -7.29 -14.93 10.06
CA LEU A 33 -8.08 -16.16 10.05
C LEU A 33 -9.37 -16.00 10.86
N VAL A 34 -9.29 -15.45 12.07
CA VAL A 34 -10.47 -15.18 12.92
C VAL A 34 -11.43 -14.19 12.25
N VAL A 35 -10.91 -13.13 11.64
CA VAL A 35 -11.75 -12.16 10.92
C VAL A 35 -12.43 -12.80 9.71
N LEU A 36 -11.71 -13.61 8.92
CA LEU A 36 -12.31 -14.37 7.81
C LEU A 36 -13.39 -15.33 8.32
N ALA A 37 -13.10 -16.06 9.41
CA ALA A 37 -14.03 -17.00 10.02
C ALA A 37 -15.33 -16.33 10.50
N SER A 38 -15.30 -15.03 10.83
CA SER A 38 -16.52 -14.28 11.16
C SER A 38 -17.50 -14.11 10.00
N PHE A 39 -17.11 -14.47 8.77
CA PHE A 39 -17.96 -14.51 7.58
C PHE A 39 -18.28 -15.93 7.11
N MET A 40 -17.93 -16.94 7.91
CA MET A 40 -18.05 -18.35 7.57
C MET A 40 -19.50 -18.84 7.66
N ASN A 41 -19.94 -19.61 6.66
CA ASN A 41 -21.21 -20.35 6.68
C ASN A 41 -21.03 -21.75 7.34
N GLU A 42 -22.03 -22.62 7.21
CA GLU A 42 -22.01 -23.96 7.79
C GLU A 42 -20.99 -24.88 7.10
N GLU A 43 -20.71 -24.63 5.82
CA GLU A 43 -19.79 -25.39 4.97
C GLU A 43 -18.31 -24.97 5.10
N GLY A 44 -18.02 -23.92 5.88
CA GLY A 44 -16.66 -23.39 6.03
C GLY A 44 -16.26 -22.35 4.98
N GLU A 45 -17.21 -21.91 4.15
CA GLU A 45 -17.01 -20.92 3.11
C GLU A 45 -17.29 -19.51 3.64
N CYS A 46 -16.44 -18.58 3.25
CA CYS A 46 -16.44 -17.19 3.68
C CYS A 46 -16.59 -16.29 2.46
N TYR A 47 -17.54 -15.35 2.56
CA TYR A 47 -17.89 -14.43 1.47
C TYR A 47 -17.56 -12.95 1.75
N PRO A 48 -16.41 -12.59 2.34
CA PRO A 48 -16.09 -11.20 2.61
C PRO A 48 -15.52 -10.47 1.38
N THR A 49 -15.86 -9.19 1.27
CA THR A 49 -15.11 -8.23 0.47
C THR A 49 -13.83 -7.81 1.19
N GLN A 50 -12.80 -7.41 0.44
CA GLN A 50 -11.55 -6.89 0.99
C GLN A 50 -11.77 -5.69 1.92
N ALA A 51 -12.74 -4.82 1.61
CA ALA A 51 -13.10 -3.69 2.45
C ALA A 51 -13.73 -4.12 3.79
N GLN A 52 -14.56 -5.17 3.79
CA GLN A 52 -15.13 -5.72 5.04
C GLN A 52 -14.05 -6.32 5.94
N VAL A 53 -13.09 -7.06 5.37
CA VAL A 53 -11.94 -7.60 6.13
C VAL A 53 -11.11 -6.45 6.71
N ALA A 54 -10.77 -5.45 5.90
CA ALA A 54 -9.99 -4.29 6.32
C ALA A 54 -10.65 -3.53 7.47
N LYS A 55 -11.97 -3.30 7.37
CA LYS A 55 -12.75 -2.63 8.43
C LYS A 55 -12.70 -3.39 9.75
N LYS A 56 -12.85 -4.72 9.73
CA LYS A 56 -12.79 -5.55 10.96
C LYS A 56 -11.38 -5.65 11.56
N LEU A 57 -10.36 -5.62 10.71
CA LEU A 57 -8.95 -5.61 11.13
C LEU A 57 -8.48 -4.22 11.60
N GLY A 58 -9.22 -3.15 11.29
CA GLY A 58 -8.80 -1.78 11.58
C GLY A 58 -7.60 -1.32 10.72
N VAL A 59 -7.48 -1.84 9.49
CA VAL A 59 -6.35 -1.54 8.59
C VAL A 59 -6.83 -1.00 7.25
N LEU A 60 -5.90 -0.49 6.44
CA LEU A 60 -6.19 -0.09 5.07
C LEU A 60 -6.55 -1.32 4.20
N PRO A 61 -7.40 -1.17 3.17
CA PRO A 61 -7.75 -2.27 2.27
C PRO A 61 -6.52 -2.97 1.68
N ARG A 62 -5.49 -2.20 1.29
CA ARG A 62 -4.25 -2.77 0.76
C ARG A 62 -3.56 -3.69 1.76
N THR A 63 -3.45 -3.26 3.02
CA THR A 63 -2.88 -4.05 4.10
C THR A 63 -3.68 -5.34 4.34
N ALA A 64 -5.01 -5.25 4.31
CA ALA A 64 -5.86 -6.44 4.42
C ALA A 64 -5.62 -7.43 3.26
N PHE A 65 -5.38 -6.95 2.04
CA PHE A 65 -5.00 -7.81 0.92
C PHE A 65 -3.67 -8.51 1.15
N ASP A 66 -2.65 -7.79 1.61
CA ASP A 66 -1.35 -8.38 1.91
C ASP A 66 -1.47 -9.42 3.06
N TYR A 67 -2.32 -9.17 4.05
CA TYR A 67 -2.57 -10.11 5.16
C TYR A 67 -3.32 -11.37 4.71
N ILE A 68 -4.33 -11.22 3.85
CA ILE A 68 -5.05 -12.35 3.25
C ILE A 68 -4.09 -13.18 2.41
N HIS A 69 -3.23 -12.54 1.60
CA HIS A 69 -2.24 -13.24 0.78
C HIS A 69 -1.27 -14.04 1.64
N ASP A 70 -0.72 -13.43 2.70
CA ASP A 70 0.17 -14.09 3.66
C ASP A 70 -0.50 -15.27 4.38
N LEU A 71 -1.81 -15.21 4.63
CA LEU A 71 -2.58 -16.33 5.17
C LEU A 71 -2.81 -17.44 4.12
N LEU A 72 -3.08 -17.07 2.87
CA LEU A 72 -3.25 -18.03 1.76
C LEU A 72 -1.95 -18.75 1.41
N ASP A 73 -0.79 -18.13 1.64
CA ASP A 73 0.52 -18.74 1.42
C ASP A 73 0.95 -19.65 2.58
N PHE A 74 0.33 -19.50 3.75
CA PHE A 74 0.70 -20.30 4.93
C PHE A 74 0.42 -21.78 4.72
N ARG A 75 1.38 -22.63 5.12
CA ARG A 75 1.27 -24.08 5.09
C ARG A 75 1.59 -24.66 6.47
N TRP A 76 0.74 -25.58 6.92
CA TRP A 76 1.00 -26.42 8.08
C TRP A 76 1.24 -27.85 7.60
N ASN A 77 2.42 -28.41 7.88
CA ASN A 77 2.87 -29.71 7.37
C ASN A 77 2.66 -29.85 5.84
N GLY A 78 3.02 -28.80 5.10
CA GLY A 78 2.88 -28.73 3.64
C GLY A 78 1.47 -28.48 3.11
N LYS A 79 0.44 -28.44 3.96
CA LYS A 79 -0.96 -28.27 3.57
C LYS A 79 -1.49 -26.86 3.86
N PRO A 80 -2.33 -26.27 2.98
CA PRO A 80 -2.98 -24.99 3.27
C PRO A 80 -4.00 -25.13 4.39
N ILE A 81 -4.32 -24.01 5.03
CA ILE A 81 -5.39 -23.94 6.05
C ILE A 81 -6.57 -23.09 5.58
N VAL A 82 -6.36 -22.26 4.54
CA VAL A 82 -7.38 -21.49 3.86
C VAL A 82 -7.12 -21.58 2.36
N GLU A 83 -8.18 -21.74 1.58
CA GLU A 83 -8.14 -21.69 0.12
C GLU A 83 -8.96 -20.52 -0.40
N ARG A 84 -8.66 -20.07 -1.63
CA ARG A 84 -9.43 -19.04 -2.32
C ARG A 84 -9.91 -19.56 -3.67
N GLN A 85 -11.20 -19.44 -3.93
CA GLN A 85 -11.82 -19.62 -5.23
C GLN A 85 -12.33 -18.27 -5.74
N LYS A 86 -12.32 -18.10 -7.07
CA LYS A 86 -12.85 -16.92 -7.74
C LYS A 86 -14.05 -17.34 -8.55
N GLU A 87 -15.18 -16.67 -8.35
CA GLU A 87 -16.40 -16.96 -9.08
C GLU A 87 -16.83 -15.74 -9.89
N TYR A 88 -17.19 -15.99 -11.14
CA TYR A 88 -17.71 -14.97 -12.05
C TYR A 88 -19.16 -14.65 -11.72
N ILE A 89 -19.51 -13.37 -11.67
CA ILE A 89 -20.90 -12.97 -11.44
C ILE A 89 -21.63 -12.84 -12.79
N PRO A 90 -22.57 -13.75 -13.13
CA PRO A 90 -23.32 -13.66 -14.37
C PRO A 90 -24.09 -12.34 -14.43
N GLY A 91 -23.99 -11.63 -15.57
CA GLY A 91 -24.70 -10.38 -15.83
C GLY A 91 -24.05 -9.08 -15.32
N LYS A 92 -22.89 -9.13 -14.63
CA LYS A 92 -22.17 -7.93 -14.15
C LYS A 92 -20.78 -7.71 -14.78
N GLY A 93 -20.51 -8.30 -15.94
CA GLY A 93 -19.21 -8.19 -16.64
C GLY A 93 -18.08 -8.93 -15.90
N ILE A 94 -16.81 -8.53 -16.12
CA ILE A 94 -15.56 -9.15 -15.59
C ILE A 94 -15.40 -8.99 -14.06
N GLN A 95 -16.49 -8.94 -13.30
CA GLN A 95 -16.44 -8.87 -11.85
C GLN A 95 -16.36 -10.29 -11.26
N GLU A 96 -15.24 -10.55 -10.58
CA GLU A 96 -14.99 -11.79 -9.84
C GLU A 96 -15.25 -11.56 -8.35
N ARG A 97 -16.03 -12.45 -7.72
CA ARG A 97 -16.10 -12.53 -6.25
C ARG A 97 -15.10 -13.56 -5.74
N SER A 98 -14.47 -13.27 -4.61
CA SER A 98 -13.57 -14.21 -3.94
C SER A 98 -14.33 -14.94 -2.85
N ILE A 99 -14.29 -16.26 -2.91
CA ILE A 99 -14.82 -17.17 -1.89
C ILE A 99 -13.61 -17.77 -1.20
N TYR A 100 -13.55 -17.68 0.12
CA TYR A 100 -12.49 -18.29 0.90
C TYR A 100 -13.04 -19.51 1.61
N ARG A 101 -12.28 -20.60 1.67
CA ARG A 101 -12.68 -21.80 2.40
C ARG A 101 -11.70 -22.05 3.53
N ILE A 102 -12.19 -22.02 4.76
CA ILE A 102 -11.40 -22.37 5.94
C ILE A 102 -11.41 -23.89 6.07
N LEU A 103 -10.24 -24.51 5.99
CA LEU A 103 -10.13 -25.96 5.98
C LEU A 103 -10.18 -26.52 7.41
N PRO A 104 -10.64 -27.77 7.61
CA PRO A 104 -10.67 -28.44 8.91
C PRO A 104 -9.31 -28.45 9.63
N LEU A 105 -8.21 -28.46 8.87
CA LEU A 105 -6.85 -28.38 9.40
C LEU A 105 -6.59 -27.08 10.19
N SER A 106 -7.35 -26.02 9.92
CA SER A 106 -7.24 -24.72 10.60
C SER A 106 -7.62 -24.75 12.08
N GLN A 107 -8.25 -25.81 12.60
CA GLN A 107 -8.70 -25.92 14.00
C GLN A 107 -9.70 -24.84 14.45
N VAL A 108 -10.38 -24.21 13.49
CA VAL A 108 -11.36 -23.14 13.74
C VAL A 108 -12.71 -23.56 13.17
N THR A 109 -13.76 -23.55 13.99
CA THR A 109 -15.13 -23.91 13.58
C THR A 109 -16.14 -22.94 14.22
N MET A 110 -17.30 -22.66 13.58
CA MET A 110 -18.39 -21.88 14.21
C MET A 110 -19.64 -22.72 14.50
N PHE A 111 -19.90 -23.73 13.69
CA PHE A 111 -21.10 -24.57 13.77
C PHE A 111 -20.77 -26.01 14.19
N ASN A 112 -21.32 -27.00 13.47
CA ASN A 112 -21.02 -28.43 13.61
C ASN A 112 -19.84 -28.89 12.73
N GLY A 113 -18.96 -27.96 12.36
CA GLY A 113 -17.79 -28.25 11.55
C GLY A 113 -16.86 -29.27 12.21
N SER A 114 -16.30 -30.17 11.41
CA SER A 114 -15.27 -31.12 11.83
C SER A 114 -13.88 -30.49 11.72
N VAL A 115 -12.95 -30.90 12.57
CA VAL A 115 -11.53 -30.54 12.48
C VAL A 115 -10.70 -31.76 12.13
N GLU A 116 -9.66 -31.56 11.33
CA GLU A 116 -8.68 -32.60 11.05
C GLU A 116 -7.70 -32.71 12.23
N PRO A 117 -7.33 -33.92 12.68
CA PRO A 117 -6.33 -34.08 13.73
C PRO A 117 -4.98 -33.50 13.27
N ILE A 118 -4.39 -32.62 14.07
CA ILE A 118 -3.04 -32.13 13.81
C ILE A 118 -2.02 -33.20 14.26
N GLN A 119 -1.02 -33.49 13.43
CA GLN A 119 0.20 -34.17 13.87
C GLN A 119 1.16 -33.11 14.42
N ALA A 120 1.78 -33.36 15.58
CA ALA A 120 2.77 -32.46 16.14
C ALA A 120 3.91 -32.26 15.13
N LYS A 121 4.47 -31.05 15.06
CA LYS A 121 5.77 -30.87 14.41
C LYS A 121 6.78 -31.56 15.31
N ASP A 122 7.15 -32.80 14.96
CA ASP A 122 8.25 -33.48 15.62
C ASP A 122 9.48 -32.57 15.53
N SER A 123 10.07 -32.25 16.68
CA SER A 123 11.24 -31.39 16.82
C SER A 123 12.53 -32.10 16.40
N THR A 124 12.47 -32.97 15.41
CA THR A 124 13.59 -33.80 14.95
C THR A 124 13.58 -33.83 13.44
N ASP A 125 14.33 -32.88 12.87
CA ASP A 125 15.20 -33.21 11.74
C ASP A 125 16.48 -32.37 11.83
N CYS A 126 17.36 -32.83 12.72
CA CYS A 126 18.80 -32.66 12.58
C CYS A 126 19.33 -34.08 12.43
N SER A 127 19.27 -34.62 11.23
CA SER A 127 19.88 -35.90 10.88
C SER A 127 20.23 -35.91 9.39
N ASP A 128 21.52 -35.65 9.13
CA ASP A 128 22.31 -36.19 8.02
C ASP A 128 21.62 -36.32 6.65
N GLU A 129 21.62 -35.23 5.89
CA GLU A 129 21.79 -35.35 4.43
C GLU A 129 23.29 -35.45 4.13
N GLN A 130 23.64 -36.62 3.61
CA GLN A 130 24.94 -36.97 3.07
C GLN A 130 25.46 -35.85 2.16
N VAL A 131 26.65 -35.35 2.52
CA VAL A 131 27.54 -34.58 1.65
C VAL A 131 27.73 -35.39 0.37
N SER A 132 27.12 -34.94 -0.73
CA SER A 132 27.44 -35.46 -2.06
C SER A 132 28.67 -34.71 -2.57
N ASP A 133 29.66 -35.49 -2.99
CA ASP A 133 30.98 -35.08 -3.46
C ASP A 133 30.94 -33.85 -4.36
N CYS A 134 31.62 -32.79 -3.94
CA CYS A 134 32.07 -31.73 -4.82
C CYS A 134 33.37 -32.19 -5.50
N PRO A 135 33.52 -32.11 -6.83
CA PRO A 135 34.80 -32.41 -7.46
C PRO A 135 35.81 -31.32 -7.10
N ASN A 136 36.93 -31.80 -6.56
CA ASN A 136 38.19 -31.14 -6.29
C ASN A 136 38.60 -30.16 -7.40
N ASP A 137 38.60 -28.86 -7.12
CA ASP A 137 39.38 -27.86 -7.85
C ASP A 137 40.27 -27.10 -6.86
N GLN A 138 41.55 -27.06 -7.21
CA GLN A 138 42.68 -26.65 -6.40
C GLN A 138 42.61 -25.17 -5.98
N LEU A 139 42.77 -24.92 -4.69
CA LEU A 139 43.15 -23.63 -4.12
C LEU A 139 44.55 -23.24 -4.64
N PRO A 140 44.78 -22.01 -5.12
CA PRO A 140 46.13 -21.49 -5.26
C PRO A 140 46.66 -21.05 -3.89
N ASP A 141 47.87 -21.51 -3.57
CA ASP A 141 48.64 -21.18 -2.38
C ASP A 141 48.79 -19.66 -2.20
N CYS A 142 48.41 -19.16 -1.03
CA CYS A 142 48.81 -17.84 -0.55
C CYS A 142 50.27 -17.91 -0.06
N PRO A 143 51.21 -17.10 -0.57
CA PRO A 143 52.53 -17.00 0.03
C PRO A 143 52.50 -16.17 1.31
N ASN A 144 53.10 -16.75 2.34
CA ASN A 144 53.18 -16.28 3.71
C ASN A 144 54.17 -15.11 3.89
N ASP A 145 53.89 -14.32 4.92
CA ASP A 145 54.74 -13.41 5.72
C ASP A 145 55.45 -12.20 5.07
N GLN A 146 55.03 -11.00 5.51
CA GLN A 146 55.85 -10.16 6.39
C GLN A 146 55.02 -9.09 7.11
N LEU A 147 55.09 -9.08 8.45
CA LEU A 147 54.59 -8.04 9.35
C LEU A 147 55.15 -6.66 8.97
N HIS A 148 54.31 -5.62 9.04
CA HIS A 148 54.76 -4.31 9.51
C HIS A 148 53.63 -3.53 10.19
N ASP A 149 54.02 -2.87 11.28
CA ASP A 149 53.22 -2.19 12.29
C ASP A 149 52.26 -1.12 11.76
N CYS A 150 51.10 -1.02 12.38
CA CYS A 150 50.28 0.19 12.34
C CYS A 150 51.01 1.31 13.11
N PRO A 151 51.01 2.56 12.58
CA PRO A 151 50.37 3.59 13.39
C PRO A 151 49.60 4.67 12.60
N ASN A 152 48.48 5.05 13.21
CA ASN A 152 47.92 6.41 13.33
C ASN A 152 47.06 7.08 12.23
N ASP A 153 45.85 7.43 12.67
CA ASP A 153 45.06 8.66 12.47
C ASP A 153 44.89 9.34 11.10
N GLN A 154 43.59 9.41 10.74
CA GLN A 154 42.84 10.53 10.13
C GLN A 154 42.75 10.63 8.59
N PRO A 155 41.60 11.17 8.09
CA PRO A 155 40.94 10.70 6.87
C PRO A 155 41.04 11.72 5.73
N TYR A 156 41.11 11.25 4.48
CA TYR A 156 40.84 12.11 3.33
C TYR A 156 39.99 11.42 2.26
N THR A 157 39.04 12.23 1.81
CA THR A 157 38.03 12.03 0.78
C THR A 157 38.60 11.62 -0.56
N CYS A 158 38.03 10.61 -1.20
CA CYS A 158 38.30 10.28 -2.59
C CYS A 158 37.31 11.00 -3.52
N SER A 159 37.84 11.97 -4.27
CA SER A 159 37.26 12.49 -5.51
C SER A 159 37.75 11.67 -6.71
N ASN A 160 36.88 11.63 -7.72
CA ASN A 160 37.07 11.28 -9.13
C ASN A 160 37.32 9.83 -9.55
N ASP A 161 36.28 9.28 -10.21
CA ASP A 161 36.28 8.84 -11.61
C ASP A 161 37.61 8.32 -12.18
N GLN A 162 37.68 7.00 -12.47
CA GLN A 162 37.65 6.46 -13.84
C GLN A 162 37.50 4.92 -13.86
N LEU A 163 36.43 4.50 -14.52
CA LEU A 163 36.16 3.28 -15.31
C LEU A 163 37.13 2.08 -15.24
N TYR A 164 36.58 0.93 -14.82
CA TYR A 164 36.84 -0.36 -15.48
C TYR A 164 35.52 -1.06 -15.82
N THR A 165 35.44 -1.44 -17.10
CA THR A 165 34.37 -2.12 -17.82
C THR A 165 34.19 -3.56 -17.34
N CYS A 166 32.95 -4.05 -17.28
CA CYS A 166 32.67 -5.48 -17.43
C CYS A 166 31.43 -5.72 -18.33
N PRO A 167 31.40 -6.84 -19.09
CA PRO A 167 30.58 -6.99 -20.29
C PRO A 167 29.38 -7.92 -20.09
N ASN A 168 28.40 -7.77 -20.99
CA ASN A 168 27.32 -8.70 -21.33
C ASN A 168 26.12 -8.84 -20.37
N LEU A 169 25.04 -8.12 -20.69
CA LEU A 169 23.77 -8.78 -21.02
C LEU A 169 23.14 -8.12 -22.26
N ARG A 170 22.98 -8.95 -23.30
CA ARG A 170 22.18 -8.68 -24.49
C ARG A 170 20.71 -8.57 -24.10
N CYS A 171 20.06 -7.45 -24.41
CA CYS A 171 18.64 -7.45 -24.73
C CYS A 171 18.42 -6.97 -26.16
N ASN A 172 17.62 -7.76 -26.88
CA ASN A 172 17.36 -7.66 -28.31
C ASN A 172 16.78 -6.31 -28.73
N LYS A 173 17.35 -5.79 -29.82
CA LYS A 173 16.84 -4.67 -30.61
C LYS A 173 15.59 -5.12 -31.38
N LYS A 174 14.63 -4.20 -31.58
CA LYS A 174 14.13 -3.76 -32.89
C LYS A 174 13.42 -2.39 -32.75
N PRO A 175 13.36 -1.57 -33.83
CA PRO A 175 13.90 -0.21 -33.80
C PRO A 175 12.88 0.92 -33.75
N ILE A 176 13.30 2.04 -33.15
CA ILE A 176 12.69 3.37 -33.26
C ILE A 176 13.04 3.96 -34.64
N ASN A 177 12.03 4.43 -35.37
CA ASN A 177 12.20 5.23 -36.56
C ASN A 177 12.59 6.67 -36.18
N LYS A 178 13.65 7.19 -36.81
CA LYS A 178 14.17 8.54 -36.70
C LYS A 178 13.35 9.48 -37.58
N ASN A 179 13.01 10.67 -37.07
CA ASN A 179 13.03 11.96 -37.79
C ASN A 179 12.52 13.02 -36.80
N GLN A 180 13.08 14.21 -36.63
CA GLN A 180 14.27 14.89 -37.12
C GLN A 180 14.48 16.11 -36.19
N LEU A 181 15.72 16.59 -36.14
CA LEU A 181 16.18 17.83 -35.48
C LEU A 181 15.28 19.03 -35.82
N THR A 182 15.14 20.02 -34.92
CA THR A 182 16.04 21.19 -34.95
C THR A 182 16.44 21.73 -33.57
N ARG A 183 17.75 21.99 -33.46
CA ARG A 183 18.44 22.79 -32.44
C ARG A 183 18.06 24.26 -32.58
N THR A 184 18.07 24.98 -31.47
CA THR A 184 18.79 26.27 -31.37
C THR A 184 19.37 26.38 -29.96
N ASP A 185 20.69 26.45 -29.90
CA ASP A 185 21.48 26.83 -28.73
C ASP A 185 21.36 28.34 -28.54
N THR A 186 21.10 28.82 -27.32
CA THR A 186 21.83 29.99 -26.77
C THR A 186 21.74 29.95 -25.25
N GLY A 187 22.88 29.79 -24.60
CA GLY A 187 22.98 30.02 -23.16
C GLY A 187 23.05 31.51 -22.86
N GLN A 188 22.47 31.92 -21.74
CA GLN A 188 22.89 33.07 -20.95
C GLN A 188 22.27 32.97 -19.55
N GLN A 189 23.15 33.02 -18.55
CA GLN A 189 22.80 33.28 -17.16
C GLN A 189 22.29 34.73 -17.06
N ALA A 190 21.14 34.94 -16.43
CA ALA A 190 20.76 36.23 -15.88
C ALA A 190 19.72 36.03 -14.77
N GLU A 191 20.12 36.45 -13.58
CA GLU A 191 19.29 36.70 -12.41
C GLU A 191 18.33 37.87 -12.74
N MET A 192 17.03 37.64 -12.69
CA MET A 192 16.03 38.70 -12.76
C MET A 192 14.74 38.26 -12.06
N THR A 193 14.47 38.88 -10.92
CA THR A 193 13.18 38.94 -10.26
C THR A 193 12.14 39.49 -11.24
N VAL A 194 11.13 38.68 -11.55
CA VAL A 194 9.92 39.11 -12.27
C VAL A 194 8.73 38.49 -11.56
N GLU A 195 8.00 39.34 -10.85
CA GLU A 195 6.61 39.09 -10.46
C GLU A 195 5.82 38.82 -11.74
N LYS A 196 5.37 37.58 -11.93
CA LYS A 196 4.60 37.20 -13.12
C LYS A 196 3.17 36.92 -12.71
N GLU A 197 2.30 37.81 -13.18
CA GLU A 197 0.85 37.71 -13.18
C GLU A 197 0.38 36.29 -13.50
N THR A 198 -0.56 35.82 -12.69
CA THR A 198 -1.30 34.57 -12.81
C THR A 198 -2.06 34.50 -14.15
N THR A 199 -1.41 33.98 -15.18
CA THR A 199 -2.12 33.41 -16.34
C THR A 199 -2.75 32.10 -15.90
N GLU A 200 -4.08 32.04 -15.93
CA GLU A 200 -4.86 30.84 -15.65
C GLU A 200 -4.36 29.66 -16.50
N PRO A 201 -4.08 28.49 -15.91
CA PRO A 201 -3.54 27.36 -16.66
C PRO A 201 -4.60 26.83 -17.63
N SER A 202 -4.47 27.16 -18.91
CA SER A 202 -5.43 26.79 -19.95
C SER A 202 -5.07 25.45 -20.59
N GLY A 203 -3.80 25.03 -20.50
CA GLY A 203 -3.29 23.79 -21.08
C GLY A 203 -2.67 22.80 -20.08
N PRO A 204 -2.50 21.53 -20.49
CA PRO A 204 -1.78 20.52 -19.68
C PRO A 204 -0.34 20.93 -19.33
N LYS A 205 0.30 21.74 -20.18
CA LYS A 205 1.64 22.28 -19.91
C LYS A 205 1.63 23.25 -18.75
N ASP A 206 0.66 24.17 -18.72
CA ASP A 206 0.54 25.19 -17.68
C ASP A 206 0.27 24.57 -16.30
N VAL A 207 -0.51 23.48 -16.26
CA VAL A 207 -0.72 22.69 -15.03
C VAL A 207 0.59 22.07 -14.54
N ILE A 208 1.41 21.52 -15.44
CA ILE A 208 2.71 20.95 -15.10
C ILE A 208 3.67 22.05 -14.61
N GLU A 209 3.69 23.21 -15.27
CA GLU A 209 4.51 24.34 -14.89
C GLU A 209 4.12 24.88 -13.52
N SER A 210 2.82 25.03 -13.26
CA SER A 210 2.28 25.45 -11.96
C SER A 210 2.67 24.47 -10.85
N PHE A 211 2.58 23.17 -11.12
CA PHE A 211 3.04 22.13 -10.19
C PHE A 211 4.55 22.23 -9.93
N CYS A 212 5.37 22.41 -10.97
CA CYS A 212 6.82 22.54 -10.84
C CYS A 212 7.21 23.77 -10.02
N HIS A 213 6.51 24.89 -10.22
CA HIS A 213 6.74 26.11 -9.46
C HIS A 213 6.49 25.88 -7.97
N LYS A 214 5.30 25.39 -7.59
CA LYS A 214 4.95 25.09 -6.19
C LYS A 214 5.86 24.03 -5.57
N TYR A 215 6.29 23.04 -6.36
CA TYR A 215 7.24 22.03 -5.93
C TYR A 215 8.60 22.61 -5.58
N ARG A 216 9.12 23.51 -6.43
CA ARG A 216 10.38 24.20 -6.20
C ARG A 216 10.29 25.13 -5.00
N GLU A 217 9.20 25.89 -4.87
CA GLU A 217 8.94 26.77 -3.73
C GLU A 217 8.95 25.99 -2.40
N ARG A 218 8.27 24.84 -2.35
CA ARG A 218 8.11 24.07 -1.11
C ARG A 218 9.33 23.26 -0.70
N TYR A 219 10.05 22.69 -1.66
CA TYR A 219 11.13 21.73 -1.41
C TYR A 219 12.51 22.22 -1.82
N ASN A 220 12.63 23.42 -2.40
CA ASN A 220 13.85 23.98 -2.96
C ASN A 220 14.59 23.03 -3.92
N VAL A 221 13.84 22.21 -4.67
CA VAL A 221 14.35 21.23 -5.64
C VAL A 221 13.49 21.26 -6.89
N ASN A 222 14.11 21.12 -8.06
CA ASN A 222 13.38 21.06 -9.33
C ASN A 222 12.67 19.71 -9.50
N TYR A 223 11.41 19.75 -9.93
CA TYR A 223 10.68 18.53 -10.29
C TYR A 223 11.17 18.01 -11.66
N SER A 224 11.59 16.75 -11.71
CA SER A 224 12.01 16.10 -12.96
C SER A 224 10.79 15.70 -13.80
N VAL A 225 10.37 16.59 -14.68
CA VAL A 225 9.23 16.37 -15.60
C VAL A 225 9.56 15.29 -16.62
N ASN A 226 8.73 14.25 -16.68
CA ASN A 226 8.71 13.28 -17.77
C ASN A 226 7.48 13.57 -18.65
N TRP A 227 7.68 14.25 -19.77
CA TRP A 227 6.60 14.66 -20.66
C TRP A 227 5.74 13.50 -21.20
N GLY A 228 6.30 12.30 -21.37
CA GLY A 228 5.53 11.12 -21.82
C GLY A 228 4.58 10.59 -20.75
N ARG A 229 4.97 10.68 -19.47
CA ARG A 229 4.18 10.21 -18.32
C ARG A 229 3.27 11.29 -17.75
N ASP A 230 3.78 12.52 -17.65
CA ASP A 230 3.16 13.59 -16.87
C ASP A 230 2.09 14.35 -17.66
N VAL A 231 2.21 14.43 -18.99
CA VAL A 231 1.16 15.04 -19.84
C VAL A 231 -0.18 14.29 -19.74
N PRO A 232 -0.23 12.94 -19.80
CA PRO A 232 -1.46 12.19 -19.53
C PRO A 232 -2.08 12.51 -18.16
N HIS A 233 -1.26 12.68 -17.11
CA HIS A 233 -1.75 13.02 -15.78
C HIS A 233 -2.31 14.44 -15.72
N ALA A 234 -1.65 15.42 -16.35
CA ALA A 234 -2.16 16.79 -16.44
C ALA A 234 -3.47 16.87 -17.24
N LYS A 235 -3.57 16.13 -18.35
CA LYS A 235 -4.82 16.01 -19.11
C LYS A 235 -5.95 15.42 -18.27
N LYS A 236 -5.66 14.40 -17.47
CA LYS A 236 -6.63 13.80 -16.56
C LYS A 236 -7.10 14.80 -15.49
N LEU A 237 -6.20 15.58 -14.91
CA LEU A 237 -6.55 16.63 -13.96
C LEU A 237 -7.50 17.68 -14.57
N LEU A 238 -7.24 18.12 -15.81
CA LEU A 238 -8.10 19.06 -16.52
C LEU A 238 -9.45 18.45 -16.95
N ALA A 239 -9.56 17.12 -17.01
CA ALA A 239 -10.83 16.44 -17.27
C ALA A 239 -11.67 16.30 -16.00
N ASP A 240 -11.03 16.06 -14.86
CA ASP A 240 -11.70 15.79 -13.58
C ASP A 240 -11.99 17.07 -12.77
N PHE A 241 -11.24 18.16 -12.99
CA PHE A 241 -11.30 19.37 -12.18
C PHE A 241 -11.27 20.65 -13.01
N THR A 242 -11.93 21.70 -12.52
CA THR A 242 -11.84 23.05 -13.11
C THR A 242 -10.49 23.70 -12.78
N VAL A 243 -10.09 24.68 -13.59
CA VAL A 243 -8.82 25.40 -13.41
C VAL A 243 -8.65 26.00 -11.99
N PRO A 244 -9.67 26.67 -11.40
CA PRO A 244 -9.58 27.14 -10.02
C PRO A 244 -9.44 26.01 -9.00
N GLN A 245 -10.15 24.89 -9.20
CA GLN A 245 -10.05 23.73 -8.32
C GLN A 245 -8.65 23.12 -8.36
N ILE A 246 -8.01 23.08 -9.53
CA ILE A 246 -6.63 22.59 -9.68
C ILE A 246 -5.67 23.47 -8.87
N GLN A 247 -5.82 24.79 -8.90
CA GLN A 247 -5.01 25.70 -8.09
C GLN A 247 -5.20 25.43 -6.60
N THR A 248 -6.45 25.35 -6.12
CA THR A 248 -6.75 25.00 -4.71
C THR A 248 -6.16 23.65 -4.31
N ILE A 249 -6.23 22.64 -5.20
CA ILE A 249 -5.61 21.33 -4.98
C ILE A 249 -4.09 21.48 -4.84
N LEU A 250 -3.44 22.20 -5.75
CA LEU A 250 -1.99 22.40 -5.70
C LEU A 250 -1.58 23.08 -4.38
N ASP A 251 -2.25 24.17 -4.01
CA ASP A 251 -1.95 24.90 -2.77
C ASP A 251 -2.12 24.01 -1.55
N THR A 252 -3.27 23.35 -1.43
CA THR A 252 -3.57 22.47 -0.29
C THR A 252 -2.60 21.30 -0.21
N VAL A 253 -2.25 20.70 -1.36
CA VAL A 253 -1.27 19.61 -1.41
C VAL A 253 0.08 20.10 -0.91
N PHE A 254 0.64 21.16 -1.46
CA PHE A 254 1.99 21.58 -1.09
C PHE A 254 2.10 22.16 0.32
N GLU A 255 1.03 22.75 0.85
CA GLU A 255 0.96 23.18 2.24
C GLU A 255 0.97 21.98 3.20
N ARG A 256 0.15 20.95 2.93
CA ARG A 256 -0.16 19.90 3.92
C ARG A 256 0.42 18.52 3.61
N PHE A 257 1.18 18.37 2.52
CA PHE A 257 1.70 17.06 2.11
C PHE A 257 2.58 16.40 3.18
N ASP A 258 3.53 17.17 3.73
CA ASP A 258 4.49 16.65 4.70
C ASP A 258 3.82 16.15 5.99
N THR A 259 2.71 16.76 6.39
CA THR A 259 1.99 16.42 7.62
C THR A 259 0.92 15.35 7.41
N THR A 260 0.33 15.28 6.21
CA THR A 260 -0.91 14.51 5.99
C THR A 260 -0.70 13.27 5.12
N TRP A 261 0.19 13.34 4.13
CA TRP A 261 0.29 12.33 3.08
C TRP A 261 1.71 11.79 2.85
N LYS A 262 2.71 12.36 3.53
CA LYS A 262 4.09 11.88 3.50
C LYS A 262 4.18 10.48 4.09
N THR A 263 4.89 9.62 3.37
CA THR A 263 5.21 8.25 3.79
C THR A 263 6.64 7.93 3.35
N ASP A 264 7.27 6.91 3.92
CA ASP A 264 8.63 6.50 3.50
C ASP A 264 8.70 6.17 2.01
N LYS A 265 7.61 5.60 1.48
CA LYS A 265 7.46 5.27 0.06
C LYS A 265 7.27 6.50 -0.83
N TYR A 266 6.63 7.54 -0.31
CA TYR A 266 6.31 8.76 -1.04
C TYR A 266 6.74 9.98 -0.21
N PRO A 267 8.04 10.30 -0.19
CA PRO A 267 8.56 11.40 0.61
C PRO A 267 8.12 12.77 0.06
N ARG A 268 7.65 12.83 -1.20
CA ARG A 268 7.26 14.07 -1.90
C ARG A 268 6.06 13.82 -2.82
N PRO A 269 5.23 14.84 -3.08
CA PRO A 269 4.10 14.73 -3.98
C PRO A 269 4.56 14.54 -5.42
N SER A 270 3.78 13.80 -6.21
CA SER A 270 4.00 13.62 -7.65
C SER A 270 2.73 13.87 -8.42
N LEU A 271 2.86 14.34 -9.67
CA LEU A 271 1.71 14.67 -10.51
C LEU A 271 0.77 13.47 -10.72
N GLY A 272 1.31 12.25 -10.80
CA GLY A 272 0.50 11.03 -10.91
C GLY A 272 -0.36 10.75 -9.68
N GLN A 273 0.10 11.13 -8.46
CA GLN A 273 -0.72 11.03 -7.25
C GLN A 273 -1.86 12.04 -7.27
N LEU A 274 -1.57 13.29 -7.67
CA LEU A 274 -2.56 14.35 -7.83
C LEU A 274 -3.68 13.90 -8.77
N ALA A 275 -3.31 13.38 -9.95
CA ALA A 275 -4.24 12.91 -10.97
C ALA A 275 -5.00 11.62 -10.61
N THR A 276 -4.72 10.97 -9.47
CA THR A 276 -5.37 9.70 -9.11
C THR A 276 -6.24 9.82 -7.88
N TRP A 277 -5.65 10.10 -6.72
CA TRP A 277 -6.36 10.05 -5.45
C TRP A 277 -6.12 11.29 -4.60
N LEU A 278 -4.97 11.96 -4.79
CA LEU A 278 -4.57 13.07 -3.95
C LEU A 278 -5.36 14.33 -4.27
N GLY A 279 -5.73 14.58 -5.54
CA GLY A 279 -6.56 15.74 -5.92
C GLY A 279 -7.92 15.75 -5.22
N ASN A 280 -8.63 14.63 -5.23
CA ASN A 280 -9.93 14.50 -4.56
C ASN A 280 -9.83 14.72 -3.04
N LYS A 281 -8.77 14.20 -2.40
CA LYS A 281 -8.55 14.38 -0.96
C LYS A 281 -8.22 15.83 -0.61
N ALA A 282 -7.39 16.48 -1.43
CA ALA A 282 -7.00 17.86 -1.21
C ALA A 282 -8.20 18.80 -1.33
N LEU A 283 -9.10 18.58 -2.31
CA LEU A 283 -10.30 19.40 -2.47
C LEU A 283 -11.33 19.23 -1.35
N ALA A 284 -11.37 18.05 -0.72
CA ALA A 284 -12.31 17.78 0.38
C ALA A 284 -11.94 18.49 1.70
N LEU A 285 -10.65 18.77 1.95
CA LEU A 285 -10.20 19.36 3.22
C LEU A 285 -10.73 20.77 3.47
N PRO A 286 -10.66 21.73 2.51
CA PRO A 286 -11.27 23.05 2.70
C PRO A 286 -12.78 22.97 2.95
N GLN A 287 -13.49 22.07 2.24
CA GLN A 287 -14.94 21.90 2.43
C GLN A 287 -15.31 21.36 3.82
N GLU A 288 -14.45 20.54 4.44
CA GLU A 288 -14.65 20.07 5.80
C GLU A 288 -14.33 21.14 6.84
N GLU A 289 -13.36 22.03 6.56
CA GLU A 289 -13.00 23.14 7.43
C GLU A 289 -14.06 24.23 7.45
N ASP A 290 -14.64 24.57 6.29
CA ASP A 290 -15.78 25.50 6.22
C ASP A 290 -16.95 24.99 7.08
N LYS A 291 -17.27 23.69 6.99
CA LYS A 291 -18.31 23.06 7.82
C LYS A 291 -17.97 23.03 9.31
N ARG A 292 -16.70 22.86 9.69
CA ARG A 292 -16.26 22.89 11.10
C ARG A 292 -16.16 24.31 11.66
N SER A 293 -15.95 25.30 10.80
CA SER A 293 -15.84 26.70 11.17
C SER A 293 -17.19 27.39 11.34
N ASP A 294 -18.26 26.76 10.84
CA ASP A 294 -19.64 27.20 11.05
C ASP A 294 -19.88 27.43 12.57
N PRO A 295 -20.25 28.65 12.98
CA PRO A 295 -20.44 29.00 14.39
C PRO A 295 -21.45 28.06 15.08
N ILE A 296 -22.42 27.54 14.32
CA ILE A 296 -23.40 26.58 14.80
C ILE A 296 -22.72 25.25 15.16
N VAL A 297 -21.80 24.73 14.34
CA VAL A 297 -21.12 23.45 14.57
C VAL A 297 -20.11 23.53 15.72
N LYS A 298 -19.49 24.70 15.94
CA LYS A 298 -18.62 24.95 17.11
C LYS A 298 -19.39 24.89 18.43
N GLU A 299 -20.63 25.39 18.47
CA GLU A 299 -21.46 25.39 19.69
C GLU A 299 -21.82 23.96 20.14
N PHE A 300 -21.95 23.01 19.20
CA PHE A 300 -22.22 21.60 19.50
C PHE A 300 -20.97 20.71 19.52
N GLY A 301 -19.79 21.27 19.82
CA GLY A 301 -18.56 20.50 20.02
C GLY A 301 -18.07 19.78 18.76
N GLY A 302 -18.33 20.34 17.57
CA GLY A 302 -17.86 19.79 16.30
C GLY A 302 -18.78 18.75 15.65
N ARG A 303 -20.00 18.53 16.17
CA ARG A 303 -21.02 17.70 15.53
C ARG A 303 -22.06 18.54 14.80
N ASP A 304 -22.46 18.09 13.62
CA ASP A 304 -23.52 18.71 12.82
C ASP A 304 -24.90 18.58 13.52
N PRO A 305 -25.58 19.69 13.87
CA PRO A 305 -26.87 19.67 14.54
C PRO A 305 -27.96 18.92 13.78
N TYR A 306 -27.94 18.96 12.44
CA TYR A 306 -28.93 18.26 11.62
C TYR A 306 -28.75 16.74 11.72
N GLN A 307 -27.51 16.28 11.84
CA GLN A 307 -27.18 14.88 12.04
C GLN A 307 -27.64 14.40 13.43
N MET A 308 -27.47 15.23 14.46
CA MET A 308 -27.96 14.94 15.81
C MET A 308 -29.49 14.85 15.88
N LEU A 309 -30.21 15.73 15.18
CA LEU A 309 -31.68 15.67 15.10
C LEU A 309 -32.17 14.39 14.41
N GLN A 310 -31.48 13.94 13.37
CA GLN A 310 -31.80 12.66 12.71
C GLN A 310 -31.51 11.45 13.61
N GLU A 311 -30.42 11.47 14.38
CA GLU A 311 -30.12 10.42 15.36
C GLU A 311 -31.19 10.32 16.45
N VAL A 312 -31.66 11.46 16.98
CA VAL A 312 -32.74 11.51 17.97
C VAL A 312 -34.06 11.01 17.37
N ALA A 313 -34.39 11.42 16.15
CA ALA A 313 -35.58 10.93 15.44
C ALA A 313 -35.53 9.41 15.19
N ASN A 314 -34.35 8.87 14.89
CA ASN A 314 -34.13 7.44 14.69
C ASN A 314 -34.14 6.66 16.02
N MET A 315 -33.70 7.25 17.14
CA MET A 315 -33.83 6.65 18.47
C MET A 315 -35.28 6.55 18.93
N GLY A 316 -36.13 7.54 18.59
CA GLY A 316 -37.56 7.51 18.87
C GLY A 316 -38.28 6.34 18.17
N ARG A 317 -37.91 6.02 16.93
CA ARG A 317 -38.51 4.89 16.18
C ARG A 317 -38.10 3.51 16.71
N ARG A 318 -36.91 3.37 17.30
CA ARG A 318 -36.42 2.09 17.86
C ARG A 318 -37.07 1.71 19.20
N LYS A 319 -37.75 2.64 19.88
CA LYS A 319 -38.46 2.37 21.14
C LYS A 319 -39.95 2.07 20.95
N ALA A 320 -40.47 2.16 19.72
CA ALA A 320 -41.87 2.00 19.39
C ALA A 320 -42.17 0.72 18.56
N GLY A 321 -41.21 -0.20 18.46
CA GLY A 321 -41.34 -1.48 17.75
C GLY A 321 -40.89 -2.65 18.61
#